data_AF-A0A969SV07-F1
#
_entry.id   AF-A0A969SV07-F1
#
_cell.length_a   1.000
_cell.length_b   1.000
_cell.length_c   1.000
_cell.angle_alpha   90.00
_cell.angle_beta   90.00
_cell.angle_gamma   90.00
#
_symmetry.space_group_name_H-M   'P 1'
#
loop_
_entity.id
_entity.type
_entity.pdbx_description
1 polymer ?
#
loop_
_entity_poly.entity_id
_entity_poly.type
_entity_poly.pdbx_seq_one_letter_code
_entity_poly.pdbx_strand_id
1 'polypeptide(L)'
;MVNSTVSTNEQEKSEPVLMVNSTVSTTRRSRGEGAGRIQIRTITKKNGKQYQQAWYDWQMSNGGKTISKSTYISKRLLPKVQQLEINKAPVKEILHLLGVMFN
;
A
#
# COMPACT_ATOMS: atom_id res chain seq x y z
N MET A 1 -24.46 27.19 29.92
CA MET A 1 -23.59 26.20 30.60
C MET A 1 -24.54 25.23 31.30
N VAL A 2 -24.70 23.96 30.96
CA VAL A 2 -23.92 22.98 30.20
C VAL A 2 -24.94 22.05 29.52
N ASN A 3 -24.83 21.83 28.21
CA ASN A 3 -25.65 20.82 27.53
C ASN A 3 -24.90 19.49 27.62
N SER A 4 -25.41 18.58 28.43
CA SER A 4 -24.88 17.24 28.63
C SER A 4 -25.03 16.41 27.36
N THR A 5 -23.88 16.02 26.80
CA THR A 5 -23.73 15.17 25.63
C THR A 5 -24.34 13.78 25.86
N VAL A 6 -25.44 13.49 25.19
CA VAL A 6 -25.92 12.11 24.99
C VAL A 6 -24.99 11.47 23.96
N SER A 7 -24.15 10.54 24.42
CA SER A 7 -23.36 9.68 23.53
C SER A 7 -24.26 8.59 22.97
N THR A 8 -24.71 8.79 21.73
CA THR A 8 -25.33 7.72 20.94
C THR A 8 -24.22 6.85 20.39
N ASN A 9 -24.18 5.62 20.90
CA ASN A 9 -23.30 4.55 20.51
C ASN A 9 -23.78 4.01 19.15
N GLU A 10 -23.18 4.45 18.05
CA GLU A 10 -23.41 3.81 16.74
C GLU A 10 -22.29 2.82 16.43
N GLN A 11 -22.71 1.56 16.42
CA GLN A 11 -21.97 0.37 16.05
C GLN A 11 -21.16 0.57 14.77
N GLU A 12 -19.85 0.70 14.90
CA GLU A 12 -18.94 0.59 13.77
C GLU A 12 -18.82 -0.90 13.42
N LYS A 13 -19.61 -1.30 12.42
CA LYS A 13 -19.52 -2.58 11.72
C LYS A 13 -18.07 -2.83 11.34
N SER A 14 -17.49 -3.86 11.95
CA SER A 14 -16.12 -4.32 11.77
C SER A 14 -15.82 -4.60 10.29
N GLU A 15 -15.29 -3.62 9.56
CA GLU A 15 -14.47 -3.90 8.39
C GLU A 15 -13.16 -4.53 8.90
N PRO A 16 -12.64 -5.58 8.25
CA PRO A 16 -11.37 -6.15 8.65
C PRO A 16 -10.30 -5.08 8.42
N VAL A 17 -9.88 -4.44 9.50
CA VAL A 17 -8.66 -3.65 9.56
C VAL A 17 -7.60 -4.55 8.94
N LEU A 18 -7.03 -4.14 7.81
CA LEU A 18 -5.94 -4.84 7.16
C LEU A 18 -4.74 -4.79 8.11
N MET A 19 -4.72 -5.67 9.11
CA MET A 19 -3.58 -5.91 9.98
C MET A 19 -2.49 -6.44 9.05
N VAL A 20 -1.64 -5.52 8.61
CA VAL A 20 -0.31 -5.87 8.13
C VAL A 20 0.40 -6.40 9.35
N ASN A 21 0.37 -7.71 9.56
CA ASN A 21 1.24 -8.37 10.52
C ASN A 21 2.66 -7.96 10.14
N SER A 22 3.27 -7.15 10.99
CA SER A 22 4.62 -6.63 10.84
C SER A 22 5.62 -7.77 11.08
N THR A 23 5.66 -8.77 10.19
CA THR A 23 6.86 -9.58 10.02
C THR A 23 7.86 -8.66 9.35
N VAL A 24 8.55 -7.84 10.16
CA VAL A 24 9.60 -6.95 9.71
C VAL A 24 10.74 -7.83 9.21
N SER A 25 10.69 -8.18 7.93
CA SER A 25 11.78 -8.86 7.24
C SER A 25 13.01 -7.97 7.34
N THR A 26 14.04 -8.41 8.07
CA THR A 26 15.35 -7.76 8.11
C THR A 26 16.07 -7.86 6.77
N THR A 27 15.64 -8.80 5.92
CA THR A 27 16.14 -8.98 4.56
C THR A 27 15.76 -7.79 3.69
N ARG A 28 16.77 -7.21 3.03
CA ARG A 28 16.62 -6.17 2.02
C ARG A 28 16.70 -6.82 0.63
N ARG A 29 16.11 -6.14 -0.36
CA ARG A 29 16.31 -6.48 -1.78
C ARG A 29 17.78 -6.33 -2.15
N SER A 30 18.22 -7.11 -3.13
CA SER A 30 19.58 -7.02 -3.67
C SER A 30 19.78 -5.71 -4.45
N ARG A 31 21.04 -5.32 -4.66
CA ARG A 31 21.37 -4.14 -5.47
C ARG A 31 20.88 -4.36 -6.90
N GLY A 32 20.16 -3.38 -7.45
CA GLY A 32 19.62 -3.42 -8.80
C GLY A 32 18.16 -3.92 -8.91
N GLU A 33 17.61 -4.49 -7.84
CA GLU A 33 16.22 -4.98 -7.81
C GLU A 33 15.19 -3.89 -7.51
N GLY A 34 15.65 -2.66 -7.27
CA GLY A 34 14.83 -1.52 -6.88
C GLY A 34 14.49 -1.50 -5.38
N ALA A 35 13.89 -0.39 -4.95
CA ALA A 35 13.34 -0.22 -3.61
C ALA A 35 11.83 -0.03 -3.72
N GLY A 36 11.06 -0.62 -2.80
CA GLY A 36 9.63 -0.43 -2.80
C GLY A 36 9.00 -0.76 -1.45
N ARG A 37 7.79 -0.24 -1.24
CA ARG A 37 7.00 -0.47 -0.04
C ARG A 37 5.51 -0.29 -0.32
N ILE A 38 4.69 -1.03 0.41
CA ILE A 38 3.25 -0.80 0.46
C ILE A 38 2.97 0.38 1.41
N GLN A 39 2.11 1.30 0.99
CA GLN A 39 1.60 2.41 1.79
C GLN A 39 0.08 2.42 1.75
N ILE A 40 -0.55 2.68 2.89
CA ILE A 40 -1.99 2.89 2.96
C ILE A 40 -2.25 4.40 2.93
N ARG A 41 -3.12 4.84 2.03
CA ARG A 41 -3.50 6.26 1.86
C ARG A 41 -5.00 6.42 2.11
N THR A 42 -5.36 7.43 2.88
CA THR A 42 -6.76 7.87 3.01
C THR A 42 -7.14 8.69 1.79
N ILE A 43 -8.17 8.24 1.06
CA ILE A 43 -8.71 8.95 -0.10
C ILE A 43 -10.09 9.50 0.24
N THR A 44 -10.30 10.79 -0.01
CA THR A 44 -11.57 11.47 0.22
C THR A 44 -12.34 11.63 -1.10
N LYS A 45 -13.57 11.12 -1.16
CA LYS A 45 -14.47 11.35 -2.30
C LYS A 45 -15.08 12.75 -2.25
N LYS A 46 -15.60 13.22 -3.38
CA LYS A 46 -16.29 14.52 -3.49
C LYS A 46 -17.48 14.68 -2.52
N ASN A 47 -18.07 13.58 -2.07
CA ASN A 47 -19.17 13.56 -1.09
C ASN A 47 -18.70 13.48 0.38
N GLY A 48 -17.40 13.71 0.64
CA GLY A 48 -16.81 13.65 1.98
C GLY A 48 -16.50 12.24 2.51
N LYS A 49 -16.96 11.17 1.84
CA LYS A 49 -16.64 9.80 2.28
C LYS A 49 -15.16 9.51 2.14
N GLN A 50 -14.55 9.01 3.21
CA GLN A 50 -13.15 8.61 3.25
C GLN A 50 -13.01 7.09 3.13
N TYR A 51 -11.95 6.64 2.49
CA TYR A 51 -11.63 5.22 2.40
C TYR A 51 -10.12 5.00 2.33
N GLN A 52 -9.67 3.86 2.84
CA GLN A 52 -8.27 3.46 2.80
C GLN A 52 -7.97 2.75 1.48
N GLN A 53 -6.87 3.14 0.84
CA GLN A 53 -6.41 2.57 -0.42
C GLN A 53 -4.94 2.20 -0.32
N ALA A 54 -4.60 0.97 -0.72
CA ALA A 54 -3.22 0.51 -0.75
C ALA A 54 -2.51 1.00 -2.03
N TRP A 55 -1.31 1.50 -1.87
CA TRP A 55 -0.42 1.97 -2.93
C TRP A 55 0.95 1.32 -2.77
N TYR A 56 1.63 1.06 -3.87
CA TYR A 56 3.00 0.59 -3.89
C TYR A 56 3.88 1.76 -4.29
N ASP A 57 4.63 2.31 -3.34
CA ASP A 57 5.68 3.29 -3.61
C ASP A 57 6.93 2.54 -4.05
N TRP A 58 7.55 2.96 -5.14
CA TRP A 58 8.70 2.27 -5.69
C TRP A 58 9.71 3.24 -6.31
N GLN A 59 10.95 2.77 -6.33
CA GLN A 59 12.09 3.44 -6.91
C GLN A 59 12.95 2.43 -7.67
N MET A 60 13.33 2.77 -8.90
CA MET A 60 14.18 1.91 -9.74
C MET A 60 15.15 2.76 -10.56
N SER A 61 16.35 2.24 -10.77
CA SER A 61 17.33 2.83 -11.69
C SER A 61 17.05 2.38 -13.13
N ASN A 62 16.93 3.33 -14.05
CA ASN A 62 16.86 3.07 -15.49
C ASN A 62 17.96 3.87 -16.19
N GLY A 63 19.00 3.19 -16.67
CA GLY A 63 20.08 3.80 -17.46
C GLY A 63 20.77 5.01 -16.81
N GLY A 64 20.99 4.97 -15.49
CA GLY A 64 21.61 6.06 -14.72
C GLY A 64 20.64 7.09 -14.14
N LYS A 65 19.36 7.05 -14.49
CA LYS A 65 18.31 7.87 -13.85
C LYS A 65 17.54 7.06 -12.83
N THR A 66 17.31 7.64 -11.67
CA THR A 66 16.46 7.04 -10.64
C THR A 66 15.03 7.54 -10.79
N ILE A 67 14.09 6.63 -11.05
CA ILE A 67 12.66 6.91 -11.19
C ILE A 67 11.97 6.51 -9.89
N SER A 68 11.22 7.44 -9.30
CA SER A 68 10.37 7.19 -8.13
C SER A 68 8.91 7.46 -8.48
N LYS A 69 8.02 6.50 -8.19
CA LYS A 69 6.57 6.62 -8.46
C LYS A 69 5.77 5.85 -7.41
N SER A 70 4.45 6.03 -7.46
CA SER A 70 3.48 5.27 -6.66
C SER A 70 2.41 4.68 -7.57
N THR A 71 2.09 3.41 -7.38
CA THR A 71 1.10 2.68 -8.18
C THR A 71 -0.01 2.16 -7.29
N TYR A 72 -1.27 2.29 -7.71
CA TYR A 72 -2.40 1.75 -6.97
C TYR A 72 -2.35 0.21 -6.91
N ILE A 73 -2.57 -0.35 -5.72
CA ILE A 73 -2.73 -1.80 -5.52
C ILE A 73 -4.22 -2.12 -5.44
N SER A 74 -4.74 -2.78 -6.46
CA SER A 74 -6.11 -3.31 -6.42
C SER A 74 -6.30 -4.25 -5.22
N LYS A 75 -7.46 -4.17 -4.55
CA LYS A 75 -7.79 -5.01 -3.37
C LYS A 75 -7.56 -6.51 -3.63
N ARG A 76 -7.82 -6.98 -4.86
CA ARG A 76 -7.63 -8.39 -5.25
C ARG A 76 -6.15 -8.80 -5.37
N LEU A 77 -5.26 -7.85 -5.63
CA LEU A 77 -3.82 -8.07 -5.80
C LEU A 77 -3.05 -7.87 -4.51
N LEU A 78 -3.63 -7.20 -3.51
CA LEU A 78 -2.96 -6.88 -2.25
C LEU A 78 -2.30 -8.08 -1.56
N PRO A 79 -2.98 -9.26 -1.41
CA PRO A 79 -2.34 -10.42 -0.77
C PRO A 79 -1.10 -10.90 -1.55
N LYS A 80 -1.17 -10.90 -2.87
CA LYS A 80 -0.05 -11.31 -3.74
C LYS A 80 1.11 -10.32 -3.66
N VAL A 81 0.82 -9.01 -3.65
CA VAL A 81 1.85 -7.97 -3.51
C VAL A 81 2.51 -8.05 -2.13
N GLN A 82 1.74 -8.29 -1.07
CA GLN A 82 2.29 -8.50 0.28
C GLN A 82 3.23 -9.71 0.32
N GLN A 83 2.84 -10.83 -0.30
CA GLN A 83 3.68 -12.02 -0.37
C GLN A 83 4.99 -11.74 -1.13
N LEU A 84 4.94 -11.04 -2.25
CA LEU A 84 6.13 -10.63 -3.01
C LEU A 84 7.02 -9.66 -2.20
N GLU A 85 6.42 -8.75 -1.42
CA GLU A 85 7.15 -7.84 -0.55
C GLU A 85 7.84 -8.58 0.61
N ILE A 86 7.19 -9.59 1.19
CA ILE A 86 7.75 -10.47 2.23
C ILE A 86 8.94 -11.25 1.67
N ASN A 87 8.78 -11.80 0.47
CA ASN A 87 9.84 -12.54 -0.24
C ASN A 87 10.94 -11.63 -0.80
N LYS A 88 10.80 -10.30 -0.66
CA LYS A 88 11.70 -9.30 -1.24
C LYS A 88 11.93 -9.52 -2.75
N ALA A 89 10.86 -9.89 -3.46
CA ALA A 89 10.89 -10.04 -4.90
C ALA A 89 11.31 -8.71 -5.60
N PRO A 90 11.96 -8.77 -6.77
CA PRO A 90 12.32 -7.59 -7.53
C PRO A 90 11.14 -6.64 -7.74
N VAL A 91 11.39 -5.33 -7.65
CA VAL A 91 10.36 -4.30 -7.85
C VAL A 91 9.68 -4.46 -9.21
N LYS A 92 10.44 -4.83 -10.25
CA LYS A 92 9.89 -5.08 -11.60
C LYS A 92 8.81 -6.16 -11.61
N GLU A 93 8.95 -7.23 -10.84
CA GLU A 93 7.95 -8.30 -10.77
C GLU A 93 6.66 -7.85 -10.09
N ILE A 94 6.79 -7.11 -8.98
CA ILE A 94 5.65 -6.52 -8.28
C ILE A 94 4.90 -5.56 -9.20
N LEU A 95 5.64 -4.77 -9.98
CA LEU A 95 5.04 -3.82 -10.90
C LEU A 95 4.39 -4.48 -12.11
N HIS A 96 4.95 -5.59 -12.60
CA HIS A 96 4.31 -6.41 -13.63
C HIS A 96 2.96 -6.96 -13.13
N LEU A 97 2.90 -7.45 -11.89
CA LEU A 97 1.64 -7.88 -11.26
C LEU A 97 0.62 -6.74 -11.16
N LEU A 98 1.09 -5.50 -10.95
CA LEU A 98 0.26 -4.29 -10.93
C LEU A 98 -0.09 -3.75 -12.31
N GLY A 99 0.31 -4.43 -13.40
CA GLY A 99 0.03 -4.02 -14.78
C GLY A 99 0.88 -2.84 -15.27
N VAL A 100 1.97 -2.51 -14.57
CA VAL A 100 2.91 -1.48 -15.02
C VAL A 100 3.97 -2.12 -15.90
N MET A 101 3.94 -1.81 -17.20
CA MET A 101 4.94 -2.27 -18.16
C MET A 101 6.16 -1.35 -18.14
N PHE A 102 7.34 -1.97 -18.11
CA PHE A 102 8.61 -1.29 -18.35
C PHE A 102 9.18 -1.83 -19.65
N ASN A 103 9.34 -0.94 -20.63
CA ASN A 103 10.15 -1.18 -21.82
C ASN A 103 11.61 -0.87 -21.51
#